data_AF-A0A2D7TW94-F1
#
_entry.id   AF-A0A2D7TW94-F1
#
_cell.length_a   1.000
_cell.length_b   1.000
_cell.length_c   1.000
_cell.angle_alpha   90.00
_cell.angle_beta   90.00
_cell.angle_gamma   90.00
#
_symmetry.space_group_name_H-M   'P 1'
#
loop_
_entity.id
_entity.type
_entity.pdbx_description
1 polymer ?
#
loop_
_entity_poly.entity_id
_entity_poly.type
_entity_poly.pdbx_seq_one_letter_code
_entity_poly.pdbx_strand_id
1 'polypeptide(L)'
;MMSREGLTFKGVDKDGKDIEEEQTFFKKDYERKFKSKETNLSFCDAFIKSAERDPFSNEIGKTLVFCVSQKHAERITEILNELAEKYFPGQYQSDFAIQVTSGITKPDPQQMTIDFKNNNLRGNSPINEFYKTSKARVCVTVGMMSTGYDCKDLLNICLFRPVFSPTEFIQMKGRGTRMFDFKECWIDKNQIPKTINSIKSSFKLFDYFKNYQYFEEEFDYDQVLKLPVEGGEGKGGTKPRPEEVFNKDIDPVQKTEEINIPQAGMRIDRDLYKSFKEEFFKDKQSFNSLKQMIENQNFNDAEEYFKEKYLKKSYSLERLREALGLDVNISIKDLLLYTFGFISKIKNKDEILEVEFDKFDDKFKPDENSFNAVKQVFEAYVTDKDFREKIDSGKYAELNVHPSGDYFFKLPEDLRIKIPTYVKENINLERFINA
;
A
#
# COMPACT_ATOMS: atom_id res chain seq x y z
N MET A 1 17.00 7.40 19.75
CA MET A 1 18.21 7.86 19.02
C MET A 1 17.87 8.32 17.61
N MET A 2 17.37 9.56 17.48
CA MET A 2 17.58 10.43 16.32
C MET A 2 17.74 11.83 16.91
N SER A 3 18.96 12.17 17.34
CA SER A 3 19.27 13.51 17.80
C SER A 3 19.98 14.26 16.68
N ARG A 4 19.67 15.56 16.60
CA ARG A 4 20.10 16.58 15.62
C ARG A 4 21.62 16.77 15.43
N GLU A 5 22.48 15.89 15.94
CA GLU A 5 23.93 16.04 15.88
C GLU A 5 24.55 15.09 14.86
N GLY A 6 24.36 15.47 13.60
CA GLY A 6 25.14 14.98 12.46
C GLY A 6 25.28 16.13 11.49
N LEU A 7 26.04 17.16 11.87
CA LEU A 7 26.37 18.26 10.97
C LEU A 7 26.98 17.70 9.68
N THR A 8 26.33 18.04 8.57
CA THR A 8 26.77 17.81 7.20
C THR A 8 28.11 18.52 6.99
N PHE A 9 29.19 17.77 6.80
CA PHE A 9 30.44 18.33 6.32
C PHE A 9 30.38 18.33 4.78
N LYS A 10 30.15 19.49 4.18
CA LYS A 10 30.34 19.66 2.73
C LYS A 10 31.84 19.71 2.44
N GLY A 11 32.43 18.56 2.16
CA GLY A 11 33.77 18.45 1.58
C GLY A 11 33.65 18.21 0.09
N VAL A 12 33.90 19.23 -0.73
CA VAL A 12 34.22 19.07 -2.16
C VAL A 12 35.62 18.46 -2.26
N ASP A 13 35.81 17.48 -3.13
CA ASP A 13 37.17 17.05 -3.50
C ASP A 13 37.89 18.16 -4.28
N LYS A 14 39.20 17.96 -4.52
CA LYS A 14 40.05 18.96 -5.17
C LYS A 14 39.64 19.30 -6.61
N ASP A 15 38.70 18.57 -7.20
CA ASP A 15 38.20 18.74 -8.56
C ASP A 15 36.72 19.19 -8.60
N GLY A 16 36.13 19.52 -7.45
CA GLY A 16 34.83 20.18 -7.37
C GLY A 16 33.61 19.29 -7.66
N LYS A 17 33.71 17.98 -7.46
CA LYS A 17 32.59 17.04 -7.65
C LYS A 17 31.87 16.75 -6.32
N ASP A 18 30.54 16.85 -6.32
CA ASP A 18 29.70 16.38 -5.22
C ASP A 18 29.78 14.85 -5.16
N ILE A 19 30.07 14.30 -3.99
CA ILE A 19 30.39 12.88 -3.83
C ILE A 19 29.09 12.05 -3.68
N GLU A 20 28.82 11.10 -4.59
CA GLU A 20 27.81 10.02 -4.45
C GLU A 20 28.09 9.07 -3.26
N GLU A 21 29.14 9.34 -2.50
CA GLU A 21 29.52 8.55 -1.35
C GLU A 21 28.52 8.66 -0.20
N GLU A 22 27.73 9.73 -0.08
CA GLU A 22 26.84 9.95 1.08
C GLU A 22 25.83 8.80 1.29
N GLN A 23 25.03 8.41 0.29
CA GLN A 23 24.06 7.30 0.45
C GLN A 23 24.71 5.94 0.75
N THR A 24 25.91 5.72 0.20
CA THR A 24 26.68 4.49 0.43
C THR A 24 27.38 4.52 1.79
N PHE A 25 27.82 5.70 2.25
CA PHE A 25 28.35 5.96 3.59
C PHE A 25 27.26 5.76 4.64
N PHE A 26 26.07 6.34 4.46
CA PHE A 26 24.94 6.16 5.37
C PHE A 26 24.52 4.69 5.47
N LYS A 27 24.40 3.96 4.35
CA LYS A 27 24.12 2.50 4.42
C LYS A 27 25.22 1.72 5.15
N LYS A 28 26.50 2.00 4.90
CA LYS A 28 27.64 1.29 5.50
C LYS A 28 27.86 1.62 6.98
N ASP A 29 27.68 2.88 7.38
CA ASP A 29 27.82 3.32 8.77
C ASP A 29 26.68 2.80 9.65
N TYR A 30 25.46 2.69 9.10
CA TYR A 30 24.36 2.02 9.76
C TYR A 30 24.65 0.51 9.86
N GLU A 31 24.98 -0.19 8.77
CA GLU A 31 25.36 -1.62 8.82
C GLU A 31 26.47 -1.93 9.84
N ARG A 32 27.36 -0.98 10.13
CA ARG A 32 28.41 -1.11 11.16
C ARG A 32 27.86 -0.98 12.60
N LYS A 33 26.87 -0.12 12.85
CA LYS A 33 26.21 0.03 14.17
C LYS A 33 25.24 -1.13 14.50
N PHE A 34 24.59 -1.75 13.51
CA PHE A 34 23.51 -2.74 13.73
C PHE A 34 23.94 -4.22 13.70
N LYS A 35 25.22 -4.50 13.99
CA LYS A 35 25.72 -5.88 14.11
C LYS A 35 25.51 -6.52 15.49
N SER A 36 24.98 -5.77 16.46
CA SER A 36 24.71 -6.30 17.80
C SER A 36 23.68 -7.43 17.70
N LYS A 37 24.08 -8.65 18.08
CA LYS A 37 23.22 -9.83 18.08
C LYS A 37 22.10 -9.65 19.11
N GLU A 38 22.41 -8.97 20.20
CA GLU A 38 21.54 -8.69 21.34
C GLU A 38 20.38 -7.78 20.96
N THR A 39 20.61 -6.75 20.14
CA THR A 39 19.55 -5.83 19.68
C THR A 39 18.57 -6.56 18.76
N ASN A 40 19.09 -7.34 17.80
CA ASN A 40 18.26 -8.14 16.90
C ASN A 40 17.45 -9.19 17.67
N LEU A 41 18.05 -9.82 18.68
CA LEU A 41 17.37 -10.74 19.59
C LEU A 41 16.23 -10.05 20.33
N SER A 42 16.47 -8.86 20.89
CA SER A 42 15.47 -8.07 21.59
C SER A 42 14.27 -7.72 20.70
N PHE A 43 14.51 -7.30 19.45
CA PHE A 43 13.44 -7.00 18.49
C PHE A 43 12.63 -8.24 18.11
N CYS A 44 13.29 -9.37 17.88
CA CYS A 44 12.62 -10.63 17.55
C CYS A 44 11.78 -11.16 18.74
N ASP A 45 12.31 -11.05 19.95
CA ASP A 45 11.62 -11.45 21.18
C ASP A 45 10.39 -10.58 21.46
N ALA A 46 10.51 -9.26 21.29
CA ALA A 46 9.40 -8.32 21.42
C ALA A 46 8.28 -8.61 20.39
N PHE A 47 8.67 -8.91 19.15
CA PHE A 47 7.74 -9.33 18.10
C PHE A 47 6.99 -10.61 18.49
N ILE A 48 7.69 -11.70 18.84
CA ILE A 48 7.06 -13.00 19.15
C ILE A 48 6.03 -12.88 20.30
N LYS A 49 6.34 -12.06 21.31
CA LYS A 49 5.44 -11.85 22.46
C LYS A 49 4.18 -11.07 22.11
N SER A 50 4.27 -10.13 21.18
CA SER A 50 3.21 -9.15 20.92
C SER A 50 2.49 -9.36 19.59
N ALA A 51 2.95 -10.32 18.78
CA ALA A 51 2.42 -10.63 17.47
C ALA A 51 0.93 -10.96 17.52
N GLU A 52 0.20 -10.46 16.53
CA GLU A 52 -1.19 -10.82 16.31
C GLU A 52 -1.27 -12.28 15.84
N ARG A 53 -2.30 -12.98 16.30
CA ARG A 53 -2.44 -14.42 16.15
C ARG A 53 -3.50 -14.77 15.11
N ASP A 54 -3.30 -15.89 14.44
CA ASP A 54 -4.31 -16.47 13.56
C ASP A 54 -5.56 -16.81 14.40
N PRO A 55 -6.76 -16.34 14.03
CA PRO A 55 -7.94 -16.47 14.87
C PRO A 55 -8.41 -17.92 15.04
N PHE A 56 -8.05 -18.83 14.13
CA PHE A 56 -8.43 -20.23 14.20
C PHE A 56 -7.32 -21.14 14.71
N SER A 57 -6.08 -20.96 14.27
CA SER A 57 -4.96 -21.81 14.72
C SER A 57 -4.30 -21.32 16.02
N ASN A 58 -4.52 -20.06 16.40
CA ASN A 58 -3.86 -19.38 17.51
C ASN A 58 -2.31 -19.36 17.41
N GLU A 59 -1.77 -19.69 16.23
CA GLU A 59 -0.36 -19.49 15.91
C GLU A 59 -0.10 -18.01 15.65
N ILE A 60 1.17 -17.61 15.65
CA ILE A 60 1.55 -16.27 15.18
C ILE A 60 0.98 -16.08 13.77
N GLY A 61 0.23 -15.00 13.54
CA GLY A 61 -0.34 -14.69 12.23
C GLY A 61 0.76 -14.47 11.18
N LYS A 62 0.43 -14.64 9.90
CA LYS A 62 1.43 -14.44 8.84
C LYS A 62 2.09 -13.07 8.97
N THR A 63 3.42 -13.10 8.88
CA THR A 63 4.28 -11.94 9.15
C THR A 63 5.25 -11.69 8.00
N LEU A 64 5.42 -10.42 7.63
CA LEU A 64 6.54 -9.97 6.81
C LEU A 64 7.56 -9.22 7.67
N VAL A 65 8.85 -9.52 7.49
CA VAL A 65 9.96 -8.80 8.14
C VAL A 65 10.84 -8.19 7.06
N PHE A 66 11.01 -6.87 7.09
CA PHE A 66 11.84 -6.12 6.15
C PHE A 66 13.20 -5.77 6.78
N CYS A 67 14.26 -6.40 6.27
CA CYS A 67 15.64 -6.25 6.73
C CYS A 67 16.48 -5.37 5.80
N VAL A 68 17.60 -4.86 6.32
CA VAL A 68 18.53 -3.96 5.62
C VAL A 68 19.25 -4.63 4.44
N SER A 69 19.71 -5.87 4.62
CA SER A 69 20.48 -6.61 3.61
C SER A 69 20.23 -8.10 3.71
N GLN A 70 20.66 -8.88 2.71
CA GLN A 70 20.44 -10.33 2.69
C GLN A 70 21.09 -11.04 3.88
N LYS A 71 22.30 -10.60 4.26
CA LYS A 71 23.00 -11.11 5.47
C LYS A 71 22.27 -10.77 6.75
N HIS A 72 21.59 -9.62 6.80
CA HIS A 72 20.75 -9.28 7.94
C HIS A 72 19.51 -10.16 7.97
N ALA A 73 18.84 -10.38 6.83
CA ALA A 73 17.69 -11.27 6.72
C ALA A 73 18.01 -12.71 7.16
N GLU A 74 19.18 -13.23 6.78
CA GLU A 74 19.69 -14.53 7.22
C GLU A 74 19.77 -14.62 8.75
N ARG A 75 20.46 -13.68 9.40
CA ARG A 75 20.59 -13.64 10.87
C ARG A 75 19.26 -13.51 11.59
N ILE A 76 18.35 -12.68 11.09
CA ILE A 76 17.01 -12.53 11.68
C ILE A 76 16.21 -13.84 11.54
N THR A 77 16.36 -14.53 10.40
CA THR A 77 15.76 -15.85 10.19
C THR A 77 16.28 -16.87 11.19
N GLU A 78 17.60 -16.90 11.44
CA GLU A 78 18.22 -17.77 12.45
C GLU A 78 17.66 -17.47 13.85
N ILE A 79 17.70 -16.20 14.28
CA ILE A 79 17.22 -15.77 15.60
C ILE A 79 15.75 -16.10 15.81
N LEU A 80 14.90 -15.85 14.81
CA LEU A 80 13.47 -16.13 14.90
C LEU A 80 13.18 -17.64 15.05
N ASN A 81 13.94 -18.50 14.36
CA ASN A 81 13.79 -19.95 14.50
C ASN A 81 14.32 -20.44 15.85
N GLU A 82 15.44 -19.91 16.35
CA GLU A 82 15.94 -20.21 17.71
C GLU A 82 14.92 -19.81 18.79
N LEU A 83 14.30 -18.63 18.65
CA LEU A 83 13.24 -18.20 19.55
C LEU A 83 11.96 -19.02 19.39
N ALA A 84 11.60 -19.43 18.18
CA ALA A 84 10.45 -20.29 17.95
C ALA A 84 10.59 -21.63 18.67
N GLU A 85 11.78 -22.25 18.65
CA GLU A 85 12.03 -23.48 19.42
C GLU A 85 11.87 -23.26 20.94
N LYS A 86 12.24 -22.07 21.43
CA LYS A 86 12.11 -21.71 22.85
C LYS A 86 10.66 -21.45 23.27
N TYR A 87 9.88 -20.74 22.44
CA TYR A 87 8.50 -20.35 22.76
C TYR A 87 7.46 -21.39 22.36
N PHE A 88 7.76 -22.19 21.34
CA PHE A 88 6.87 -23.19 20.72
C PHE A 88 7.62 -24.54 20.55
N PRO A 89 8.10 -25.15 21.65
CA PRO A 89 8.97 -26.32 21.60
C PRO A 89 8.30 -27.48 20.86
N GLY A 90 9.02 -28.06 19.88
CA GLY A 90 8.55 -29.19 19.09
C GLY A 90 7.47 -28.89 18.04
N GLN A 91 7.05 -27.63 17.87
CA GLN A 91 6.04 -27.24 16.87
C GLN A 91 6.65 -26.95 15.49
N TYR A 92 7.85 -26.40 15.45
CA TYR A 92 8.55 -25.99 14.24
C TYR A 92 9.87 -26.75 14.10
N GLN A 93 10.34 -26.95 12.86
CA GLN A 93 11.59 -27.65 12.55
C GLN A 93 12.52 -26.70 11.80
N SER A 94 12.85 -25.57 12.43
CA SER A 94 13.56 -24.44 11.81
C SER A 94 12.88 -23.91 10.54
N ASP A 95 11.56 -24.04 10.48
CA ASP A 95 10.72 -23.60 9.38
C ASP A 95 9.67 -22.58 9.80
N PHE A 96 9.78 -22.02 11.02
CA PHE A 96 8.94 -20.94 11.51
C PHE A 96 9.16 -19.65 10.71
N ALA A 97 10.43 -19.27 10.52
CA ALA A 97 10.85 -18.13 9.73
C ALA A 97 11.65 -18.57 8.51
N ILE A 98 11.34 -17.99 7.35
CA ILE A 98 12.00 -18.32 6.08
C ILE A 98 12.51 -17.05 5.40
N GLN A 99 13.79 -17.07 5.00
CA GLN A 99 14.39 -16.00 4.22
C GLN A 99 13.91 -16.07 2.75
N VAL A 100 13.31 -14.99 2.27
CA VAL A 100 12.87 -14.81 0.88
C VAL A 100 13.59 -13.60 0.29
N THR A 101 14.75 -13.85 -0.32
CA THR A 101 15.60 -12.82 -0.93
C THR A 101 16.15 -13.28 -2.27
N SER A 102 16.53 -12.34 -3.12
CA SER A 102 16.99 -12.62 -4.50
C SER A 102 18.27 -13.44 -4.57
N GLY A 103 19.04 -13.53 -3.49
CA GLY A 103 20.23 -14.38 -3.39
C GLY A 103 19.93 -15.85 -3.12
N ILE A 104 18.69 -16.22 -2.77
CA ILE A 104 18.29 -17.62 -2.59
C ILE A 104 18.08 -18.23 -3.98
N THR A 105 18.73 -19.37 -4.24
CA THR A 105 18.68 -20.03 -5.56
C THR A 105 17.88 -21.32 -5.55
N LYS A 106 17.65 -21.93 -4.37
CA LYS A 106 16.86 -23.14 -4.20
C LYS A 106 16.18 -23.16 -2.82
N PRO A 107 14.84 -23.20 -2.75
CA PRO A 107 13.88 -23.06 -3.85
C PRO A 107 13.89 -21.64 -4.46
N ASP A 108 13.26 -21.48 -5.63
CA ASP A 108 13.15 -20.18 -6.31
C ASP A 108 12.39 -19.15 -5.43
N PRO A 109 12.94 -17.94 -5.19
CA PRO A 109 12.31 -16.94 -4.33
C PRO A 109 10.93 -16.49 -4.81
N GLN A 110 10.68 -16.48 -6.12
CA GLN A 110 9.35 -16.13 -6.64
C GLN A 110 8.35 -17.23 -6.31
N GLN A 111 8.74 -18.50 -6.45
CA GLN A 111 7.91 -19.61 -5.99
C GLN A 111 7.65 -19.56 -4.48
N MET A 112 8.66 -19.28 -3.65
CA MET A 112 8.49 -19.14 -2.20
C MET A 112 7.47 -18.05 -1.84
N THR A 113 7.49 -16.96 -2.61
CA THR A 113 6.54 -15.86 -2.49
C THR A 113 5.11 -16.34 -2.79
N ILE A 114 4.91 -17.04 -3.91
CA ILE A 114 3.62 -17.64 -4.31
C ILE A 114 3.14 -18.64 -3.25
N ASP A 115 4.02 -19.50 -2.76
CA ASP A 115 3.69 -20.50 -1.75
C ASP A 115 3.27 -19.84 -0.44
N PHE A 116 3.95 -18.77 -0.02
CA PHE A 116 3.56 -18.04 1.19
C PHE A 116 2.20 -17.37 1.04
N LYS A 117 1.92 -16.78 -0.15
CA LYS A 117 0.59 -16.22 -0.46
C LYS A 117 -0.50 -17.28 -0.34
N ASN A 118 -0.25 -18.46 -0.93
CA ASN A 118 -1.24 -19.54 -1.04
C ASN A 118 -1.28 -20.47 0.18
N ASN A 119 -0.70 -20.07 1.31
CA ASN A 119 -0.68 -20.85 2.55
C ASN A 119 0.09 -22.19 2.44
N ASN A 120 1.07 -22.30 1.56
CA ASN A 120 1.80 -23.55 1.27
C ASN A 120 3.30 -23.49 1.57
N LEU A 121 3.84 -22.36 2.05
CA LEU A 121 5.28 -22.25 2.26
C LEU A 121 5.72 -23.20 3.39
N ARG A 122 6.59 -24.16 3.01
CA ARG A 122 6.99 -25.29 3.87
C ARG A 122 5.83 -26.20 4.30
N GLY A 123 4.75 -26.21 3.52
CA GLY A 123 3.55 -26.99 3.76
C GLY A 123 2.51 -26.25 4.60
N ASN A 124 1.52 -27.01 5.08
CA ASN A 124 0.44 -26.52 5.93
C ASN A 124 0.74 -26.76 7.40
N SER A 125 0.23 -25.88 8.26
CA SER A 125 0.30 -26.06 9.71
C SER A 125 -0.37 -27.39 10.11
N PRO A 126 0.26 -28.20 10.97
CA PRO A 126 -0.28 -29.49 11.38
C PRO A 126 -1.40 -29.38 12.44
N ILE A 127 -1.72 -28.16 12.90
CA ILE A 127 -2.66 -27.95 14.01
C ILE A 127 -4.09 -28.40 13.68
N ASN A 128 -4.51 -28.23 12.43
CA ASN A 128 -5.86 -28.60 12.01
C ASN A 128 -5.86 -28.99 10.53
N GLU A 129 -6.22 -30.25 10.26
CA GLU A 129 -6.25 -30.82 8.90
C GLU A 129 -7.30 -30.18 7.98
N PHE A 130 -8.33 -29.54 8.54
CA PHE A 130 -9.40 -28.86 7.81
C PHE A 130 -9.15 -27.36 7.65
N TYR A 131 -8.09 -26.81 8.26
CA TYR A 131 -7.76 -25.39 8.21
C TYR A 131 -6.40 -25.15 7.58
N LYS A 132 -6.42 -24.54 6.39
CA LYS A 132 -5.24 -24.34 5.56
C LYS A 132 -4.54 -23.03 5.90
N THR A 133 -3.47 -23.13 6.69
CA THR A 133 -2.57 -22.00 6.97
C THR A 133 -1.10 -22.41 6.74
N SER A 134 -0.25 -21.46 6.37
CA SER A 134 1.17 -21.71 6.07
C SER A 134 1.91 -22.24 7.29
N LYS A 135 2.75 -23.28 7.14
CA LYS A 135 3.62 -23.76 8.23
C LYS A 135 4.67 -22.71 8.59
N ALA A 136 5.32 -22.13 7.57
CA ALA A 136 6.13 -20.94 7.76
C ALA A 136 5.24 -19.76 8.13
N ARG A 137 5.48 -19.15 9.29
CA ARG A 137 4.69 -18.02 9.82
C ARG A 137 5.31 -16.67 9.46
N VAL A 138 6.63 -16.62 9.32
CA VAL A 138 7.37 -15.39 9.07
C VAL A 138 8.18 -15.49 7.78
N CYS A 139 7.98 -14.53 6.88
CA CYS A 139 8.83 -14.33 5.70
C CYS A 139 9.77 -13.14 5.94
N VAL A 140 11.07 -13.40 5.92
CA VAL A 140 12.11 -12.39 6.11
C VAL A 140 12.68 -11.99 4.76
N THR A 141 12.58 -10.71 4.41
CA THR A 141 12.97 -10.19 3.09
C THR A 141 13.70 -8.86 3.19
N VAL A 142 14.21 -8.35 2.07
CA VAL A 142 14.81 -7.01 1.96
C VAL A 142 13.89 -6.07 1.18
N GLY A 143 13.52 -6.49 -0.03
CA GLY A 143 12.64 -5.73 -0.93
C GLY A 143 11.89 -6.57 -1.97
N MET A 144 12.05 -7.90 -2.02
CA MET A 144 11.29 -8.70 -3.00
C MET A 144 9.79 -8.70 -2.71
N MET A 145 9.42 -8.55 -1.44
CA MET A 145 8.03 -8.56 -0.99
C MET A 145 7.46 -7.13 -0.83
N SER A 146 8.20 -6.08 -1.25
CA SER A 146 7.72 -4.70 -1.14
C SER A 146 6.76 -4.32 -2.27
N THR A 147 6.91 -4.89 -3.48
CA THR A 147 6.06 -4.65 -4.67
C THR A 147 5.60 -5.97 -5.32
N GLY A 148 4.42 -5.98 -5.96
CA GLY A 148 3.93 -7.14 -6.72
C GLY A 148 3.47 -8.36 -5.90
N TYR A 149 3.51 -8.27 -4.57
CA TYR A 149 3.06 -9.32 -3.65
C TYR A 149 1.74 -8.96 -2.96
N ASP A 150 0.74 -9.86 -3.03
CA ASP A 150 -0.61 -9.63 -2.48
C ASP A 150 -1.06 -10.82 -1.62
N CYS A 151 -0.89 -10.70 -0.30
CA CYS A 151 -1.25 -11.70 0.71
C CYS A 151 -2.24 -11.06 1.68
N LYS A 152 -3.52 -11.40 1.55
CA LYS A 152 -4.60 -10.72 2.29
C LYS A 152 -4.64 -11.08 3.78
N ASP A 153 -4.19 -12.28 4.12
CA ASP A 153 -4.18 -12.88 5.47
C ASP A 153 -2.95 -12.48 6.32
N LEU A 154 -2.20 -11.46 5.91
CA LEU A 154 -1.12 -10.88 6.72
C LEU A 154 -1.70 -10.20 7.97
N LEU A 155 -1.17 -10.55 9.14
CA LEU A 155 -1.58 -9.98 10.43
C LEU A 155 -0.48 -9.13 11.07
N ASN A 156 0.77 -9.30 10.64
CA ASN A 156 1.91 -8.60 11.21
C ASN A 156 2.87 -8.12 10.12
N ILE A 157 3.43 -6.93 10.28
CA ILE A 157 4.51 -6.39 9.45
C ILE A 157 5.57 -5.83 10.37
N CYS A 158 6.84 -6.17 10.11
CA CYS A 158 7.96 -5.74 10.92
C CYS A 158 8.99 -4.98 10.09
N LEU A 159 9.30 -3.76 10.51
CA LEU A 159 10.33 -2.92 9.91
C LEU A 159 11.61 -3.04 10.73
N PHE A 160 12.50 -3.92 10.28
CA PHE A 160 13.85 -4.14 10.82
C PHE A 160 14.90 -3.33 10.04
N ARG A 161 14.47 -2.25 9.40
CA ARG A 161 15.33 -1.31 8.72
C ARG A 161 14.77 0.10 8.76
N PRO A 162 15.63 1.12 8.65
CA PRO A 162 15.17 2.43 8.25
C PRO A 162 14.64 2.37 6.81
N VAL A 163 13.54 3.07 6.58
CA VAL A 163 12.92 3.29 5.28
C VAL A 163 13.06 4.77 4.97
N PHE A 164 13.73 5.07 3.87
CA PHE A 164 14.03 6.46 3.49
C PHE A 164 13.08 6.98 2.40
N SER A 165 12.32 6.08 1.76
CA SER A 165 11.37 6.44 0.72
C SER A 165 9.93 6.39 1.27
N PRO A 166 9.19 7.51 1.22
CA PRO A 166 7.76 7.53 1.54
C PRO A 166 6.95 6.46 0.80
N THR A 167 7.21 6.32 -0.50
CA THR A 167 6.55 5.34 -1.36
C THR A 167 6.80 3.91 -0.90
N GLU A 168 8.05 3.59 -0.57
CA GLU A 168 8.42 2.26 -0.08
C GLU A 168 7.74 1.96 1.27
N PHE A 169 7.68 2.94 2.16
CA PHE A 169 7.01 2.80 3.46
C PHE A 169 5.50 2.54 3.29
N ILE A 170 4.82 3.31 2.45
CA ILE A 170 3.40 3.09 2.13
C ILE A 170 3.19 1.71 1.51
N GLN A 171 4.04 1.30 0.57
CA GLN A 171 3.95 -0.01 -0.08
C GLN A 171 4.10 -1.16 0.91
N MET A 172 5.02 -1.05 1.87
CA MET A 172 5.20 -2.03 2.95
C MET A 172 3.98 -2.07 3.85
N LYS A 173 3.54 -0.93 4.37
CA LYS A 173 2.35 -0.80 5.23
C LYS A 173 1.10 -1.34 4.54
N GLY A 174 0.91 -1.01 3.27
CA GLY A 174 -0.24 -1.40 2.45
C GLY A 174 -0.39 -2.90 2.24
N ARG A 175 0.64 -3.72 2.52
CA ARG A 175 0.49 -5.18 2.53
C ARG A 175 -0.44 -5.65 3.66
N GLY A 176 -0.52 -4.90 4.75
CA GLY A 176 -1.33 -5.26 5.92
C GLY A 176 -2.78 -4.79 5.85
N THR A 177 -3.12 -3.83 4.98
CA THR A 177 -4.43 -3.17 4.97
C THR A 177 -5.52 -3.95 4.25
N ARG A 178 -5.18 -5.07 3.58
CA ARG A 178 -6.16 -5.88 2.85
C ARG A 178 -7.10 -6.60 3.82
N MET A 179 -8.40 -6.44 3.56
CA MET A 179 -9.46 -7.20 4.22
C MET A 179 -9.35 -8.67 3.87
N PHE A 180 -9.65 -9.53 4.84
CA PHE A 180 -9.63 -10.98 4.67
C PHE A 180 -10.60 -11.65 5.64
N ASP A 181 -11.30 -12.68 5.17
CA ASP A 181 -12.07 -13.59 6.02
C ASP A 181 -11.30 -14.90 6.16
N PHE A 182 -10.82 -15.20 7.37
CA PHE A 182 -10.09 -16.43 7.66
C PHE A 182 -10.93 -17.70 7.46
N LYS A 183 -12.26 -17.59 7.27
CA LYS A 183 -13.08 -18.73 6.81
C LYS A 183 -12.68 -19.23 5.43
N GLU A 184 -12.10 -18.39 4.58
CA GLU A 184 -11.60 -18.78 3.25
C GLU A 184 -10.47 -19.82 3.34
N CYS A 185 -9.78 -19.92 4.48
CA CYS A 185 -8.74 -20.91 4.72
C CYS A 185 -9.28 -22.30 5.09
N TRP A 186 -10.58 -22.45 5.37
CA TRP A 186 -11.16 -23.76 5.71
C TRP A 186 -11.43 -24.59 4.47
N ILE A 187 -10.98 -25.85 4.50
CA ILE A 187 -11.23 -26.84 3.44
C ILE A 187 -12.67 -27.34 3.52
N ASP A 188 -13.15 -27.66 4.73
CA ASP A 188 -14.54 -28.04 4.99
C ASP A 188 -15.27 -26.93 5.75
N LYS A 189 -16.27 -26.34 5.11
CA LYS A 189 -17.08 -25.25 5.68
C LYS A 189 -17.92 -25.69 6.88
N ASN A 190 -18.21 -26.98 7.02
CA ASN A 190 -18.99 -27.50 8.15
C ASN A 190 -18.18 -27.56 9.45
N GLN A 191 -16.85 -27.57 9.36
CA GLN A 191 -15.95 -27.62 10.51
C GLN A 191 -15.63 -26.23 11.08
N ILE A 192 -16.09 -25.16 10.43
CA ILE A 192 -15.84 -23.77 10.87
C ILE A 192 -16.51 -23.51 12.22
N PRO A 193 -15.76 -23.16 13.28
CA PRO A 193 -16.34 -22.74 14.56
C PRO A 193 -17.18 -21.47 14.39
N LYS A 194 -18.46 -21.53 14.77
CA LYS A 194 -19.40 -20.39 14.64
C LYS A 194 -19.16 -19.28 15.68
N THR A 195 -18.37 -19.55 16.72
CA THR A 195 -18.10 -18.64 17.83
C THR A 195 -16.90 -17.72 17.61
N ILE A 196 -16.08 -17.98 16.58
CA ILE A 196 -14.86 -17.21 16.30
C ILE A 196 -15.16 -16.13 15.27
N ASN A 197 -14.74 -14.90 15.56
CA ASN A 197 -14.75 -13.83 14.56
C ASN A 197 -13.62 -14.07 13.56
N SER A 198 -14.00 -14.33 12.31
CA SER A 198 -13.08 -14.67 11.24
C SER A 198 -12.65 -13.47 10.39
N ILE A 199 -13.26 -12.30 10.60
CA ILE A 199 -12.94 -11.11 9.81
C ILE A 199 -11.70 -10.45 10.38
N LYS A 200 -10.71 -10.23 9.52
CA LYS A 200 -9.55 -9.40 9.84
C LYS A 200 -9.98 -7.95 10.04
N SER A 201 -9.97 -7.48 11.28
CA SER A 201 -10.30 -6.09 11.64
C SER A 201 -9.08 -5.17 11.68
N SER A 202 -7.88 -5.73 11.89
CA SER A 202 -6.65 -4.98 12.11
C SER A 202 -5.41 -5.82 11.75
N PHE A 203 -4.26 -5.16 11.67
CA PHE A 203 -2.93 -5.79 11.60
C PHE A 203 -1.95 -4.98 12.45
N LYS A 204 -0.85 -5.59 12.91
CA LYS A 204 0.18 -4.90 13.67
C LYS A 204 1.37 -4.52 12.80
N LEU A 205 1.81 -3.27 12.92
CA LEU A 205 3.05 -2.76 12.33
C LEU A 205 4.08 -2.55 13.44
N PHE A 206 5.12 -3.39 13.46
CA PHE A 206 6.26 -3.27 14.37
C PHE A 206 7.32 -2.39 13.72
N ASP A 207 7.56 -1.21 14.30
CA ASP A 207 8.53 -0.25 13.79
C ASP A 207 9.64 0.01 14.82
N TYR A 208 10.75 -0.70 14.68
CA TYR A 208 11.90 -0.60 15.58
C TYR A 208 12.85 0.55 15.24
N PHE A 209 12.62 1.24 14.12
CA PHE A 209 13.49 2.29 13.61
C PHE A 209 12.82 3.67 13.61
N LYS A 210 11.63 3.79 14.21
CA LYS A 210 10.87 5.05 14.27
C LYS A 210 10.62 5.63 12.88
N ASN A 211 10.46 4.77 11.87
CA ASN A 211 10.05 5.16 10.52
C ASN A 211 8.73 5.92 10.53
N TYR A 212 7.77 5.48 11.35
CA TYR A 212 6.51 6.17 11.59
C TYR A 212 6.76 7.60 12.06
N GLN A 213 7.54 7.77 13.14
CA GLN A 213 7.84 9.10 13.68
C GLN A 213 8.57 9.97 12.64
N TYR A 214 9.53 9.39 11.92
CA TYR A 214 10.24 10.06 10.85
C TYR A 214 9.29 10.58 9.76
N PHE A 215 8.42 9.74 9.19
CA PHE A 215 7.50 10.16 8.13
C PHE A 215 6.33 11.02 8.62
N GLU A 216 5.95 10.92 9.89
CA GLU A 216 4.84 11.69 10.46
C GLU A 216 5.29 13.08 10.95
N GLU A 217 6.48 13.20 11.52
CA GLU A 217 6.93 14.41 12.21
C GLU A 217 8.14 15.10 11.55
N GLU A 218 9.11 14.33 11.03
CA GLU A 218 10.45 14.85 10.71
C GLU A 218 10.76 14.92 9.20
N PHE A 219 10.08 14.14 8.35
CA PHE A 219 10.37 14.04 6.93
C PHE A 219 9.94 15.32 6.20
N ASP A 220 10.91 15.98 5.57
CA ASP A 220 10.67 17.12 4.71
C ASP A 220 10.26 16.65 3.31
N TYR A 221 8.95 16.61 3.07
CA TYR A 221 8.37 16.24 1.78
C TYR A 221 8.66 17.28 0.67
N ASP A 222 9.19 18.46 1.03
CA ASP A 222 9.46 19.55 0.09
C ASP A 222 10.86 19.43 -0.57
N GLN A 223 11.67 18.44 -0.17
CA GLN A 223 12.99 18.22 -0.73
C GLN A 223 12.93 17.58 -2.12
N VAL A 224 13.34 18.32 -3.15
CA VAL A 224 13.50 17.80 -4.52
C VAL A 224 14.62 16.76 -4.55
N LEU A 225 14.26 15.49 -4.82
CA LEU A 225 15.23 14.42 -5.06
C LEU A 225 16.00 14.71 -6.35
N LYS A 226 17.30 15.01 -6.23
CA LYS A 226 18.19 15.06 -7.40
C LYS A 226 18.32 13.66 -7.98
N LEU A 227 17.99 13.49 -9.26
CA LEU A 227 18.22 12.24 -9.99
C LEU A 227 19.74 12.00 -10.09
N PRO A 228 20.23 10.75 -9.93
CA PRO A 228 21.63 10.43 -10.22
C PRO A 228 21.94 10.73 -11.67
N VAL A 229 23.10 11.33 -11.93
CA VAL A 229 23.58 11.58 -13.29
C VAL A 229 24.09 10.25 -13.85
N GLU A 230 23.67 9.86 -15.06
CA GLU A 230 24.14 8.62 -15.71
C GLU A 230 25.68 8.58 -15.76
N GLY A 231 26.25 7.52 -15.20
CA GLY A 231 27.68 7.39 -14.94
C GLY A 231 28.52 7.28 -16.21
N GLY A 232 29.54 8.14 -16.31
CA GLY A 232 30.69 7.95 -17.20
C GLY A 232 31.77 7.08 -16.55
N GLU A 233 32.38 6.20 -17.35
CA GLU A 233 33.48 5.32 -16.98
C GLU A 233 34.72 6.06 -16.45
N GLY A 234 35.43 5.52 -15.45
CA GLY A 234 36.81 5.95 -15.20
C GLY A 234 37.46 5.65 -13.84
N LYS A 235 38.14 4.50 -13.78
CA LYS A 235 39.41 4.13 -13.09
C LYS A 235 39.59 4.25 -11.56
N GLY A 236 40.20 3.20 -11.02
CA GLY A 236 40.34 2.93 -9.59
C GLY A 236 41.48 3.66 -8.89
N GLY A 237 41.30 3.79 -7.58
CA GLY A 237 42.29 4.18 -6.58
C GLY A 237 42.00 3.47 -5.26
N THR A 238 43.04 2.98 -4.62
CA THR A 238 43.05 2.21 -3.37
C THR A 238 42.51 3.04 -2.20
N LYS A 239 41.46 2.57 -1.51
CA LYS A 239 40.93 3.20 -0.29
C LYS A 239 41.67 2.68 0.97
N PRO A 240 42.14 3.55 1.88
CA PRO A 240 42.73 3.13 3.16
C PRO A 240 41.65 2.52 4.08
N ARG A 241 42.03 1.51 4.87
CA ARG A 241 41.16 0.85 5.87
C ARG A 241 40.88 1.82 7.04
N PRO A 242 39.62 2.18 7.33
CA PRO A 242 39.28 2.90 8.55
C PRO A 242 39.05 1.91 9.69
N GLU A 243 39.63 2.21 10.86
CA GLU A 243 39.54 1.44 12.10
C GLU A 243 38.09 1.35 12.63
N GLU A 244 37.77 0.20 13.22
CA GLU A 244 36.45 -0.15 13.75
C GLU A 244 36.23 0.44 15.16
N VAL A 245 35.18 1.25 15.32
CA VAL A 245 34.71 1.68 16.65
C VAL A 245 33.45 0.90 16.99
N PHE A 246 33.54 0.06 18.02
CA PHE A 246 32.42 -0.71 18.58
C PHE A 246 31.63 0.17 19.56
N ASN A 247 30.32 0.28 19.35
CA ASN A 247 29.42 0.79 20.40
C ASN A 247 28.95 -0.40 21.24
N LYS A 248 29.28 -0.40 22.54
CA LYS A 248 29.01 -1.49 23.50
C LYS A 248 27.74 -1.28 24.32
N ASP A 249 27.02 -0.18 24.12
CA ASP A 249 25.87 0.14 24.95
C ASP A 249 24.61 -0.58 24.47
N ILE A 250 24.07 -1.40 25.38
CA ILE A 250 22.84 -2.16 25.24
C ILE A 250 21.68 -1.16 25.24
N ASP A 251 20.91 -1.08 24.16
CA ASP A 251 19.63 -0.37 24.18
C ASP A 251 18.50 -1.42 24.27
N PRO A 252 18.10 -1.84 25.50
CA PRO A 252 16.93 -2.68 25.65
C PRO A 252 15.71 -1.92 25.11
N VAL A 253 14.70 -2.60 24.57
CA VAL A 253 13.45 -1.94 24.16
C VAL A 253 12.81 -1.35 25.42
N GLN A 254 13.08 -0.06 25.68
CA GLN A 254 12.71 0.58 26.96
C GLN A 254 11.19 0.77 27.09
N LYS A 255 10.47 0.82 25.96
CA LYS A 255 9.02 1.02 25.91
C LYS A 255 8.46 0.59 24.55
N THR A 256 7.41 -0.22 24.55
CA THR A 256 6.58 -0.47 23.36
C THR A 256 5.44 0.54 23.40
N GLU A 257 5.40 1.47 22.46
CA GLU A 257 4.29 2.41 22.30
C GLU A 257 3.35 1.87 21.22
N GLU A 258 2.12 1.55 21.61
CA GLU A 258 1.08 1.13 20.69
C GLU A 258 0.34 2.36 20.17
N ILE A 259 0.51 2.64 18.87
CA ILE A 259 -0.15 3.75 18.19
C ILE A 259 -1.30 3.19 17.35
N ASN A 260 -2.53 3.49 17.75
CA ASN A 260 -3.71 3.17 16.95
C ASN A 260 -3.86 4.20 15.82
N ILE A 261 -3.64 3.77 14.57
CA ILE A 261 -3.84 4.63 13.41
C ILE A 261 -5.35 4.80 13.17
N PRO A 262 -5.88 6.03 13.20
CA PRO A 262 -7.31 6.28 12.99
C PRO A 262 -7.72 6.02 11.53
N GLN A 263 -9.03 5.85 11.30
CA GLN A 263 -9.61 5.53 9.98
C GLN A 263 -9.19 6.48 8.85
N ALA A 264 -8.84 7.73 9.20
CA ALA A 264 -8.37 8.74 8.25
C ALA A 264 -6.90 8.56 7.79
N GLY A 265 -6.18 7.50 8.22
CA GLY A 265 -4.82 7.19 7.75
C GLY A 265 -3.71 8.09 8.32
N MET A 266 -2.48 7.93 7.83
CA MET A 266 -1.27 8.66 8.30
C MET A 266 -1.09 9.99 7.55
N ARG A 267 -0.30 10.93 8.09
CA ARG A 267 -0.04 12.24 7.45
C ARG A 267 0.61 12.12 6.08
N ILE A 268 1.51 11.16 5.88
CA ILE A 268 2.10 10.80 4.58
C ILE A 268 1.04 10.49 3.50
N ASP A 269 -0.09 9.89 3.91
CA ASP A 269 -1.19 9.56 3.01
C ASP A 269 -1.99 10.84 2.65
N ARG A 270 -1.88 11.92 3.45
CA ARG A 270 -2.64 13.18 3.33
C ARG A 270 -1.83 14.35 2.72
N ASP A 271 -0.52 14.39 2.88
CA ASP A 271 0.32 15.56 2.57
C ASP A 271 0.84 15.65 1.12
N LEU A 272 0.75 14.58 0.30
CA LEU A 272 1.17 14.66 -1.12
C LEU A 272 0.37 15.72 -1.91
N TYR A 273 -0.94 15.81 -1.66
CA TYR A 273 -1.78 16.84 -2.27
C TYR A 273 -1.41 18.24 -1.78
N LYS A 274 -0.99 18.36 -0.52
CA LYS A 274 -0.58 19.64 0.07
C LYS A 274 0.71 20.16 -0.56
N SER A 275 1.73 19.32 -0.76
CA SER A 275 2.96 19.71 -1.47
C SER A 275 2.70 20.05 -2.93
N PHE A 276 1.84 19.27 -3.62
CA PHE A 276 1.36 19.62 -4.96
C PHE A 276 0.71 21.00 -4.98
N LYS A 277 -0.18 21.27 -4.02
CA LYS A 277 -0.88 22.54 -3.87
C LYS A 277 0.12 23.68 -3.67
N GLU A 278 1.08 23.54 -2.77
CA GLU A 278 2.07 24.58 -2.51
C GLU A 278 3.01 24.85 -3.70
N GLU A 279 3.43 23.82 -4.44
CA GLU A 279 4.18 24.00 -5.70
C GLU A 279 3.33 24.73 -6.76
N PHE A 280 2.05 24.36 -6.87
CA PHE A 280 1.09 25.02 -7.72
C PHE A 280 0.92 26.52 -7.38
N PHE A 281 0.86 26.87 -6.09
CA PHE A 281 0.74 28.26 -5.61
C PHE A 281 2.04 29.08 -5.70
N LYS A 282 3.23 28.44 -5.81
CA LYS A 282 4.52 29.15 -5.99
C LYS A 282 4.63 29.82 -7.36
N ASP A 283 4.06 29.22 -8.41
CA ASP A 283 4.02 29.81 -9.76
C ASP A 283 2.82 30.78 -9.92
N LYS A 284 3.01 32.01 -9.44
CA LYS A 284 1.96 33.05 -9.46
C LYS A 284 1.44 33.38 -10.87
N GLN A 285 2.26 33.23 -11.91
CA GLN A 285 1.86 33.57 -13.28
C GLN A 285 0.90 32.52 -13.81
N SER A 286 1.25 31.23 -13.71
CA SER A 286 0.39 30.13 -14.13
C SER A 286 -0.84 29.98 -13.26
N PHE A 287 -0.73 30.26 -11.97
CA PHE A 287 -1.87 30.31 -11.06
C PHE A 287 -2.93 31.31 -11.55
N ASN A 288 -2.52 32.54 -11.91
CA ASN A 288 -3.44 33.58 -12.38
C ASN A 288 -4.06 33.24 -13.74
N SER A 289 -3.28 32.68 -14.67
CA SER A 289 -3.80 32.24 -15.97
C SER A 289 -4.84 31.12 -15.83
N LEU A 290 -4.56 30.10 -15.02
CA LEU A 290 -5.51 29.02 -14.74
C LEU A 290 -6.77 29.52 -14.03
N LYS A 291 -6.62 30.43 -13.07
CA LYS A 291 -7.76 31.03 -12.38
C LYS A 291 -8.68 31.76 -13.36
N GLN A 292 -8.12 32.57 -14.27
CA GLN A 292 -8.89 33.26 -15.30
C GLN A 292 -9.59 32.29 -16.26
N MET A 293 -8.90 31.21 -16.68
CA MET A 293 -9.51 30.20 -17.55
C MET A 293 -10.69 29.50 -16.86
N ILE A 294 -10.58 29.18 -15.57
CA ILE A 294 -11.67 28.56 -14.79
C ILE A 294 -12.83 29.53 -14.58
N GLU A 295 -12.55 30.79 -14.22
CA GLU A 295 -13.57 31.83 -14.02
C GLU A 295 -14.35 32.13 -15.33
N ASN A 296 -13.69 32.04 -16.48
CA ASN A 296 -14.30 32.19 -17.79
C ASN A 296 -14.94 30.89 -18.32
N GLN A 297 -14.97 29.80 -17.54
CA GLN A 297 -15.48 28.47 -17.92
C GLN A 297 -14.75 27.81 -19.09
N ASN A 298 -13.53 28.26 -19.41
CA ASN A 298 -12.67 27.65 -20.43
C ASN A 298 -11.92 26.43 -19.84
N PHE A 299 -12.68 25.39 -19.48
CA PHE A 299 -12.13 24.21 -18.82
C PHE A 299 -11.17 23.40 -19.71
N ASN A 300 -11.44 23.29 -21.01
CA ASN A 300 -10.60 22.51 -21.92
C ASN A 300 -9.16 23.05 -21.97
N ASP A 301 -9.02 24.36 -22.17
CA ASP A 301 -7.72 25.04 -22.21
C ASP A 301 -7.02 24.96 -20.83
N ALA A 302 -7.80 25.09 -19.74
CA ALA A 302 -7.27 24.97 -18.38
C ALA A 302 -6.73 23.56 -18.09
N GLU A 303 -7.43 22.52 -18.55
CA GLU A 303 -7.02 21.12 -18.38
C GLU A 303 -5.75 20.80 -19.16
N GLU A 304 -5.66 21.22 -20.41
CA GLU A 304 -4.48 21.02 -21.26
C GLU A 304 -3.25 21.73 -20.68
N TYR A 305 -3.41 23.00 -20.31
CA TYR A 305 -2.36 23.79 -19.68
C TYR A 305 -1.88 23.19 -18.35
N PHE A 306 -2.83 22.75 -17.51
CA PHE A 306 -2.52 22.12 -16.23
C PHE A 306 -1.76 20.81 -16.42
N LYS A 307 -2.18 19.99 -17.39
CA LYS A 307 -1.59 18.69 -17.70
C LYS A 307 -0.14 18.83 -18.15
N GLU A 308 0.15 19.72 -19.10
CA GLU A 308 1.51 19.91 -19.61
C GLU A 308 2.47 20.43 -18.53
N LYS A 309 1.98 21.31 -17.67
CA LYS A 309 2.84 22.02 -16.72
C LYS A 309 3.06 21.26 -15.42
N TYR A 310 2.00 20.65 -14.87
CA TYR A 310 2.00 20.10 -13.50
C TYR A 310 1.91 18.57 -13.44
N LEU A 311 1.29 17.90 -14.43
CA LEU A 311 1.19 16.44 -14.44
C LEU A 311 2.47 15.82 -15.02
N LYS A 312 3.44 15.56 -14.15
CA LYS A 312 4.71 14.84 -14.45
C LYS A 312 4.76 13.50 -13.69
N LYS A 313 5.82 12.70 -13.90
CA LYS A 313 6.05 11.42 -13.19
C LYS A 313 5.94 11.53 -11.66
N SER A 314 6.22 12.71 -11.09
CA SER A 314 6.10 12.99 -9.66
C SER A 314 4.65 13.20 -9.17
N TYR A 315 3.76 13.75 -10.01
CA TYR A 315 2.36 14.08 -9.69
C TYR A 315 1.41 13.53 -10.77
N SER A 316 1.37 12.21 -10.94
CA SER A 316 0.35 11.60 -11.80
C SER A 316 -1.04 11.72 -11.16
N LEU A 317 -2.09 11.71 -11.98
CA LEU A 317 -3.47 11.71 -11.48
C LEU A 317 -3.76 10.52 -10.57
N GLU A 318 -3.15 9.37 -10.84
CA GLU A 318 -3.23 8.17 -10.00
C GLU A 318 -2.66 8.41 -8.60
N ARG A 319 -1.48 9.03 -8.49
CA ARG A 319 -0.86 9.32 -7.19
C ARG A 319 -1.62 10.39 -6.42
N LEU A 320 -2.16 11.40 -7.11
CA LEU A 320 -3.01 12.42 -6.50
C LEU A 320 -4.35 11.84 -6.03
N ARG A 321 -4.88 10.85 -6.75
CA ARG A 321 -6.07 10.08 -6.36
C ARG A 321 -5.86 9.31 -5.08
N GLU A 322 -4.76 8.55 -5.01
CA GLU A 322 -4.38 7.81 -3.81
C GLU A 322 -4.20 8.76 -2.61
N ALA A 323 -3.53 9.89 -2.81
CA ALA A 323 -3.31 10.88 -1.76
C ALA A 323 -4.57 11.61 -1.27
N LEU A 324 -5.57 11.74 -2.13
CA LEU A 324 -6.87 12.30 -1.76
C LEU A 324 -7.82 11.23 -1.20
N GLY A 325 -7.39 9.97 -1.14
CA GLY A 325 -8.19 8.86 -0.63
C GLY A 325 -9.43 8.55 -1.47
N LEU A 326 -9.37 8.80 -2.78
CA LEU A 326 -10.52 8.66 -3.68
C LEU A 326 -10.55 7.27 -4.32
N ASP A 327 -11.73 6.65 -4.29
CA ASP A 327 -12.06 5.36 -4.90
C ASP A 327 -12.59 5.48 -6.34
N VAL A 328 -12.37 6.65 -6.95
CA VAL A 328 -12.76 6.99 -8.32
C VAL A 328 -11.61 7.76 -8.96
N ASN A 329 -11.39 7.58 -10.27
CA ASN A 329 -10.38 8.37 -10.98
C ASN A 329 -10.74 9.86 -10.95
N ILE A 330 -9.73 10.68 -10.63
CA ILE A 330 -9.87 12.14 -10.57
C ILE A 330 -9.92 12.72 -11.98
N SER A 331 -10.88 13.61 -12.22
CA SER A 331 -10.86 14.50 -13.39
C SER A 331 -9.99 15.73 -13.12
N ILE A 332 -9.24 16.22 -14.11
CA ILE A 332 -8.43 17.44 -13.97
C ILE A 332 -9.33 18.63 -13.61
N LYS A 333 -10.54 18.70 -14.17
CA LYS A 333 -11.57 19.67 -13.80
C LYS A 333 -11.87 19.69 -12.30
N ASP A 334 -12.20 18.54 -11.71
CA ASP A 334 -12.53 18.45 -10.28
C ASP A 334 -11.32 18.80 -9.42
N LEU A 335 -10.13 18.36 -9.83
CA LEU A 335 -8.87 18.70 -9.17
C LEU A 335 -8.60 20.21 -9.16
N LEU A 336 -8.80 20.88 -10.30
CA LEU A 336 -8.67 22.33 -10.44
C LEU A 336 -9.71 23.05 -9.56
N LEU A 337 -10.99 22.69 -9.67
CA LEU A 337 -12.05 23.30 -8.87
C LEU A 337 -11.79 23.16 -7.36
N TYR A 338 -11.31 21.98 -6.93
CA TYR A 338 -10.95 21.73 -5.54
C TYR A 338 -9.72 22.54 -5.11
N THR A 339 -8.68 22.60 -5.96
CA THR A 339 -7.44 23.32 -5.68
C THR A 339 -7.65 24.82 -5.51
N PHE A 340 -8.51 25.41 -6.34
CA PHE A 340 -8.91 26.81 -6.26
C PHE A 340 -10.02 27.09 -5.23
N GLY A 341 -10.57 26.07 -4.58
CA GLY A 341 -11.58 26.22 -3.52
C GLY A 341 -13.00 26.51 -4.01
N PHE A 342 -13.29 26.27 -5.29
CA PHE A 342 -14.66 26.35 -5.83
C PHE A 342 -15.55 25.20 -5.35
N ILE A 343 -14.94 24.05 -5.02
CA ILE A 343 -15.60 22.94 -4.34
C ILE A 343 -14.86 22.60 -3.05
N SER A 344 -15.61 22.27 -2.00
CA SER A 344 -15.05 21.94 -0.69
C SER A 344 -14.49 20.52 -0.58
N LYS A 345 -14.92 19.62 -1.48
CA LYS A 345 -14.42 18.25 -1.61
C LYS A 345 -14.60 17.73 -3.03
N ILE A 346 -13.77 16.76 -3.41
CA ILE A 346 -14.00 15.93 -4.60
C ILE A 346 -14.90 14.76 -4.17
N LYS A 347 -15.97 14.50 -4.92
CA LYS A 347 -16.92 13.43 -4.61
C LYS A 347 -16.28 12.06 -4.77
N ASN A 348 -16.56 11.16 -3.84
CA ASN A 348 -16.19 9.74 -3.95
C ASN A 348 -17.15 8.99 -4.90
N LYS A 349 -16.88 7.72 -5.15
CA LYS A 349 -17.67 6.88 -6.06
C LYS A 349 -19.15 6.89 -5.72
N ASP A 350 -19.50 6.63 -4.46
CA ASP A 350 -20.89 6.53 -4.01
C ASP A 350 -21.63 7.88 -4.13
N GLU A 351 -20.97 8.98 -3.78
CA GLU A 351 -21.53 10.34 -3.90
C GLU A 351 -21.76 10.75 -5.36
N ILE A 352 -20.93 10.28 -6.30
CA ILE A 352 -21.17 10.51 -7.74
C ILE A 352 -22.36 9.67 -8.21
N LEU A 353 -22.41 8.39 -7.83
CA LEU A 353 -23.49 7.49 -8.22
C LEU A 353 -24.84 7.98 -7.70
N GLU A 354 -24.93 8.41 -6.44
CA GLU A 354 -26.15 8.93 -5.85
C GLU A 354 -26.64 10.18 -6.58
N VAL A 355 -25.76 11.17 -6.82
CA VAL A 355 -26.13 12.41 -7.52
C VAL A 355 -26.56 12.17 -8.97
N GLU A 356 -25.90 11.26 -9.68
CA GLU A 356 -26.29 10.95 -11.06
C GLU A 356 -27.55 10.09 -11.13
N PHE A 357 -27.77 9.23 -10.13
CA PHE A 357 -29.00 8.47 -9.99
C PHE A 357 -30.19 9.36 -9.65
N ASP A 358 -30.04 10.33 -8.75
CA ASP A 358 -31.10 11.28 -8.41
C ASP A 358 -31.57 12.06 -9.65
N LYS A 359 -30.63 12.51 -10.50
CA LYS A 359 -30.97 13.15 -11.78
C LYS A 359 -31.69 12.21 -12.74
N PHE A 360 -31.30 10.94 -12.76
CA PHE A 360 -31.98 9.91 -13.55
C PHE A 360 -33.42 9.70 -13.04
N ASP A 361 -33.58 9.57 -11.72
CA ASP A 361 -34.86 9.40 -11.03
C ASP A 361 -35.79 10.58 -11.29
N ASP A 362 -35.30 11.82 -11.14
CA ASP A 362 -36.05 13.04 -11.44
C ASP A 362 -36.53 13.09 -12.90
N LYS A 363 -35.70 12.63 -13.83
CA LYS A 363 -35.97 12.65 -15.27
C LYS A 363 -36.95 11.57 -15.71
N PHE A 364 -36.80 10.35 -15.21
CA PHE A 364 -37.53 9.18 -15.72
C PHE A 364 -38.60 8.65 -14.76
N LYS A 365 -38.58 9.04 -13.49
CA LYS A 365 -39.54 8.72 -12.44
C LYS A 365 -39.95 7.24 -12.45
N PRO A 366 -39.00 6.31 -12.27
CA PRO A 366 -39.30 4.89 -12.17
C PRO A 366 -40.34 4.61 -11.08
N ASP A 367 -41.09 3.53 -11.24
CA ASP A 367 -42.09 3.12 -10.26
C ASP A 367 -41.43 2.61 -8.96
N GLU A 368 -42.12 2.76 -7.83
CA GLU A 368 -41.59 2.37 -6.51
C GLU A 368 -41.23 0.87 -6.43
N ASN A 369 -41.92 0.01 -7.18
CA ASN A 369 -41.67 -1.44 -7.15
C ASN A 369 -40.38 -1.80 -7.89
N SER A 370 -40.02 -1.04 -8.93
CA SER A 370 -38.79 -1.23 -9.69
C SER A 370 -37.62 -0.41 -9.19
N PHE A 371 -37.84 0.62 -8.36
CA PHE A 371 -36.82 1.57 -7.87
C PHE A 371 -35.51 0.90 -7.42
N ASN A 372 -35.58 -0.14 -6.58
CA ASN A 372 -34.38 -0.86 -6.13
C ASN A 372 -33.66 -1.56 -7.29
N ALA A 373 -34.40 -2.21 -8.20
CA ALA A 373 -33.81 -2.84 -9.37
C ALA A 373 -33.18 -1.82 -10.33
N VAL A 374 -33.81 -0.65 -10.50
CA VAL A 374 -33.29 0.48 -11.28
C VAL A 374 -31.99 0.98 -10.68
N LYS A 375 -31.95 1.24 -9.37
CA LYS A 375 -30.73 1.68 -8.68
C LYS A 375 -29.59 0.68 -8.82
N GLN A 376 -29.85 -0.60 -8.54
CA GLN A 376 -28.84 -1.65 -8.63
C GLN A 376 -28.29 -1.83 -10.05
N VAL A 377 -29.14 -1.78 -11.07
CA VAL A 377 -28.71 -1.91 -12.47
C VAL A 377 -27.96 -0.66 -12.92
N PHE A 378 -28.39 0.53 -12.52
CA PHE A 378 -27.70 1.78 -12.80
C PHE A 378 -26.28 1.76 -12.23
N GLU A 379 -26.13 1.43 -10.93
CA GLU A 379 -24.83 1.30 -10.26
C GLU A 379 -23.95 0.23 -10.90
N ALA A 380 -24.51 -0.95 -11.20
CA ALA A 380 -23.79 -2.03 -11.86
C ALA A 380 -23.31 -1.63 -13.27
N TYR A 381 -24.15 -0.96 -14.06
CA TYR A 381 -23.78 -0.52 -15.41
C TYR A 381 -22.67 0.54 -15.42
N VAL A 382 -22.64 1.42 -14.41
CA VAL A 382 -21.56 2.41 -14.25
C VAL A 382 -20.26 1.74 -13.82
N THR A 383 -20.33 0.87 -12.81
CA THR A 383 -19.13 0.42 -12.06
C THR A 383 -18.55 -0.90 -12.54
N ASP A 384 -19.35 -1.76 -13.17
CA ASP A 384 -18.94 -3.08 -13.64
C ASP A 384 -18.82 -3.10 -15.16
N LYS A 385 -17.57 -3.20 -15.64
CA LYS A 385 -17.27 -3.26 -17.07
C LYS A 385 -17.82 -4.53 -17.72
N ASP A 386 -17.75 -5.67 -17.04
CA ASP A 386 -18.20 -6.96 -17.57
C ASP A 386 -19.74 -6.98 -17.71
N PHE A 387 -20.44 -6.47 -16.69
CA PHE A 387 -21.89 -6.28 -16.75
C PHE A 387 -22.29 -5.36 -17.92
N ARG A 388 -21.63 -4.21 -18.04
CA ARG A 388 -21.87 -3.25 -19.12
C ARG A 388 -21.64 -3.84 -20.51
N GLU A 389 -20.55 -4.58 -20.70
CA GLU A 389 -20.24 -5.24 -21.98
C GLU A 389 -21.31 -6.28 -22.36
N LYS A 390 -21.81 -7.06 -21.40
CA LYS A 390 -22.91 -8.01 -21.63
C LYS A 390 -24.21 -7.33 -22.06
N ILE A 391 -24.54 -6.20 -21.42
CA ILE A 391 -25.72 -5.39 -21.76
C ILE A 391 -25.58 -4.80 -23.16
N ASP A 392 -24.45 -4.16 -23.45
CA ASP A 392 -24.19 -3.47 -24.72
C ASP A 392 -24.12 -4.41 -25.92
N SER A 393 -23.63 -5.64 -25.71
CA SER A 393 -23.58 -6.68 -26.74
C SER A 393 -24.88 -7.47 -26.91
N GLY A 394 -25.91 -7.17 -26.11
CA GLY A 394 -27.21 -7.86 -26.16
C GLY A 394 -27.16 -9.31 -25.64
N LYS A 395 -26.10 -9.68 -24.93
CA LYS A 395 -25.88 -11.04 -24.41
C LYS A 395 -26.60 -11.26 -23.08
N TYR A 396 -27.90 -10.98 -23.04
CA TYR A 396 -28.67 -11.04 -21.79
C TYR A 396 -28.70 -12.42 -21.14
N ALA A 397 -28.57 -13.50 -21.92
CA ALA A 397 -28.50 -14.87 -21.38
C ALA A 397 -27.32 -15.07 -20.43
N GLU A 398 -26.20 -14.36 -20.62
CA GLU A 398 -25.01 -14.45 -19.77
C GLU A 398 -25.18 -13.70 -18.44
N LEU A 399 -26.24 -12.89 -18.28
CA LEU A 399 -26.55 -12.20 -17.03
C LEU A 399 -27.14 -13.15 -15.97
N ASN A 400 -27.66 -14.31 -16.36
CA ASN A 400 -28.22 -15.30 -15.41
C ASN A 400 -27.19 -15.80 -14.38
N VAL A 401 -25.90 -15.69 -14.68
CA VAL A 401 -24.80 -16.07 -13.78
C VAL A 401 -24.07 -14.86 -13.19
N HIS A 402 -24.51 -13.64 -13.51
CA HIS A 402 -23.90 -12.40 -13.04
C HIS A 402 -24.58 -11.93 -11.74
N PRO A 403 -23.84 -11.46 -10.72
CA PRO A 403 -24.41 -11.02 -9.43
C PRO A 403 -25.55 -9.99 -9.57
N SER A 404 -25.43 -9.07 -10.54
CA SER A 404 -26.44 -8.03 -10.81
C SER A 404 -27.52 -8.43 -11.82
N GLY A 405 -27.50 -9.66 -12.34
CA GLY A 405 -28.41 -10.12 -13.40
C GLY A 405 -29.87 -10.19 -12.96
N ASP A 406 -30.13 -10.65 -11.73
CA ASP A 406 -31.49 -10.74 -11.18
C ASP A 406 -32.19 -9.39 -11.13
N TYR A 407 -31.45 -8.30 -10.88
CA TYR A 407 -32.00 -6.95 -10.89
C TYR A 407 -32.33 -6.49 -12.31
N PHE A 408 -31.49 -6.84 -13.29
CA PHE A 408 -31.75 -6.52 -14.69
C PHE A 408 -33.04 -7.17 -15.21
N PHE A 409 -33.29 -8.44 -14.87
CA PHE A 409 -34.51 -9.12 -15.30
C PHE A 409 -35.78 -8.62 -14.61
N LYS A 410 -35.65 -7.96 -13.45
CA LYS A 410 -36.75 -7.29 -12.74
C LYS A 410 -37.08 -5.90 -13.29
N LEU A 411 -36.26 -5.35 -14.20
CA LEU A 411 -36.53 -4.06 -14.81
C LEU A 411 -37.67 -4.11 -15.83
N PRO A 412 -38.53 -3.07 -15.88
CA PRO A 412 -39.36 -2.76 -17.03
C PRO A 412 -38.54 -2.66 -18.33
N GLU A 413 -39.10 -3.12 -19.45
CA GLU A 413 -38.38 -3.18 -20.74
C GLU A 413 -37.89 -1.81 -21.22
N ASP A 414 -38.64 -0.74 -20.95
CA ASP A 414 -38.26 0.61 -21.33
C ASP A 414 -37.03 1.12 -20.56
N LEU A 415 -36.90 0.77 -19.27
CA LEU A 415 -35.78 1.16 -18.43
C LEU A 415 -34.49 0.41 -18.75
N ARG A 416 -34.59 -0.81 -19.31
CA ARG A 416 -33.41 -1.57 -19.80
C ARG A 416 -32.66 -0.85 -20.91
N ILE A 417 -33.34 0.03 -21.67
CA ILE A 417 -32.73 0.85 -22.72
C ILE A 417 -32.37 2.23 -22.17
N LYS A 418 -33.28 2.86 -21.40
CA LYS A 418 -33.07 4.23 -20.87
C LYS A 418 -31.85 4.35 -19.95
N ILE A 419 -31.58 3.35 -19.10
CA ILE A 419 -30.44 3.38 -18.17
C ILE A 419 -29.10 3.41 -18.95
N PRO A 420 -28.78 2.44 -19.84
CA PRO A 420 -27.57 2.51 -20.65
C PRO A 420 -27.39 3.80 -21.44
N THR A 421 -28.47 4.28 -22.09
CA THR A 421 -28.44 5.52 -22.88
C THR A 421 -28.11 6.72 -22.00
N TYR A 422 -28.81 6.88 -20.88
CA TYR A 422 -28.56 8.00 -19.96
C TYR A 422 -27.13 7.97 -19.43
N VAL A 423 -26.65 6.81 -18.98
CA VAL A 423 -25.30 6.69 -18.41
C VAL A 423 -24.24 7.07 -19.44
N LYS A 424 -24.37 6.59 -20.69
CA LYS A 424 -23.43 6.92 -21.78
C LYS A 424 -23.39 8.40 -22.14
N GLU A 425 -24.53 9.09 -22.03
CA GLU A 425 -24.65 10.51 -22.36
C GLU A 425 -24.19 11.43 -21.23
N ASN A 426 -24.35 11.02 -19.97
CA ASN A 426 -24.23 11.92 -18.82
C ASN A 426 -23.08 11.57 -17.87
N ILE A 427 -22.54 10.35 -17.93
CA ILE A 427 -21.51 9.88 -16.99
C ILE A 427 -20.24 9.51 -17.75
N ASN A 428 -19.12 10.09 -17.33
CA ASN A 428 -17.81 9.67 -17.81
C ASN A 428 -17.42 8.33 -17.14
N LEU A 429 -17.68 7.23 -17.85
CA LEU A 429 -17.42 5.87 -17.39
C LEU A 429 -15.93 5.58 -17.13
N GLU A 430 -15.00 6.29 -17.77
CA GLU A 430 -13.56 6.11 -17.53
C GLU A 430 -13.17 6.47 -16.10
N ARG A 431 -14.00 7.26 -15.41
CA ARG A 431 -13.81 7.58 -13.99
C ARG A 431 -13.87 6.35 -13.09
N PHE A 432 -14.61 5.32 -13.48
CA PHE A 432 -14.92 4.15 -12.67
C PHE A 432 -14.12 2.91 -13.07
N ILE A 433 -13.26 3.01 -14.10
CA ILE A 433 -12.43 1.90 -14.60
C ILE A 433 -11.11 1.86 -13.83
N ASN A 434 -10.76 0.70 -13.26
CA ASN A 434 -9.48 0.45 -12.58
C ASN A 434 -9.17 1.40 -11.39
N ALA A 435 -10.19 2.04 -10.80
CA ALA A 435 -10.05 2.92 -9.64
C ALA A 435 -9.91 2.13 -8.32
#